data_AF-A0A7S1I615-F1
#
_entry.id   AF-A0A7S1I615-F1
#
_cell.length_a   1.000
_cell.length_b   1.000
_cell.length_c   1.000
_cell.angle_alpha   90.00
_cell.angle_beta   90.00
_cell.angle_gamma   90.00
#
_symmetry.space_group_name_H-M   'P 1'
#
loop_
_entity.id
_entity.type
_entity.pdbx_description
1 polymer ?
#
loop_
_entity_poly.entity_id
_entity_poly.type
_entity_poly.pdbx_seq_one_letter_code
_entity_poly.pdbx_strand_id
1 'polypeptide(L)'
;IFFGMDDGSKTEKPGFISHQKLSELVQQVDSRHELEPEVADVLVELADSFVDSAIRFGSQLAKHRGDDTLTVRDIRLYLDRAYGLKVPGFGSLEPKEAKVQRRNPLAGPYGAGGPTRLPADVHSARSKPYARPDRRQQ
;
A
#
# COMPACT_ATOMS: atom_id res chain seq x y z
N ILE A 1 -22.65 -9.28 -14.90
CA ILE A 1 -23.30 -7.98 -14.62
C ILE A 1 -23.22 -7.19 -15.91
N PHE A 2 -24.38 -6.95 -16.52
CA PHE A 2 -24.55 -6.30 -17.82
C PHE A 2 -24.36 -4.79 -17.62
N PHE A 3 -23.49 -4.15 -18.40
CA PHE A 3 -23.48 -2.69 -18.53
C PHE A 3 -23.37 -2.36 -20.01
N GLY A 4 -24.53 -2.05 -20.58
CA GLY A 4 -24.74 -1.87 -22.01
C GLY A 4 -26.23 -1.61 -22.23
N MET A 5 -26.65 -0.41 -21.86
CA MET A 5 -27.94 0.17 -22.22
C MET A 5 -27.64 1.63 -22.58
N ASP A 6 -27.06 1.81 -23.77
CA ASP A 6 -26.88 3.12 -24.40
C ASP A 6 -28.26 3.63 -24.84
N ASP A 7 -28.88 4.47 -24.00
CA ASP A 7 -29.91 5.39 -24.46
C ASP A 7 -29.20 6.65 -24.97
N GLY A 8 -29.34 6.90 -26.28
CA GLY A 8 -28.72 7.98 -27.06
C GLY A 8 -29.20 9.39 -26.73
N SER A 9 -29.35 9.70 -25.45
CA SER A 9 -29.23 11.09 -25.00
C SER A 9 -27.75 11.46 -25.03
N LYS A 10 -27.42 12.58 -25.69
CA LYS A 10 -26.13 13.26 -25.46
C LYS A 10 -26.09 13.57 -23.97
N THR A 11 -25.57 12.65 -23.17
CA THR A 11 -25.19 12.91 -21.80
C THR A 11 -23.95 13.76 -21.95
N GLU A 12 -24.15 15.07 -21.99
CA GLU A 12 -23.09 16.04 -21.78
C GLU A 12 -22.58 15.74 -20.38
N LYS A 13 -21.59 14.83 -20.32
CA LYS A 13 -20.90 14.48 -19.10
C LYS A 13 -20.39 15.81 -18.57
N PRO A 14 -20.78 16.24 -17.36
CA PRO A 14 -20.19 17.43 -16.79
C PRO A 14 -18.69 17.16 -16.71
N GLY A 15 -17.92 17.90 -17.51
CA GLY A 15 -16.47 17.75 -17.56
C GLY A 15 -15.89 17.87 -16.15
N PHE A 16 -14.91 17.03 -15.82
CA PHE A 16 -14.31 17.02 -14.49
C PHE A 16 -13.59 18.35 -14.20
N ILE A 17 -13.19 19.07 -15.24
CA ILE A 17 -12.58 20.40 -15.17
C ILE A 17 -13.38 21.40 -16.01
N SER A 18 -13.62 22.60 -15.45
CA SER A 18 -14.26 23.69 -16.18
C SER A 18 -13.23 24.53 -16.95
N HIS A 19 -13.67 25.22 -18.02
CA HIS A 19 -12.83 26.16 -18.77
C HIS A 19 -12.20 27.24 -17.89
N GLN A 20 -12.96 27.74 -16.91
CA GLN A 20 -12.44 28.71 -15.95
C GLN A 20 -11.28 28.12 -15.15
N LYS A 21 -11.41 26.87 -14.66
CA LYS A 21 -10.35 26.25 -13.89
C LYS A 21 -9.12 25.94 -14.73
N LEU A 22 -9.32 25.52 -15.98
CA LEU A 22 -8.22 25.30 -16.92
C LEU A 22 -7.44 26.58 -17.19
N SER A 23 -8.13 27.71 -17.40
CA SER A 23 -7.49 29.02 -17.58
C SER A 23 -6.67 29.44 -16.35
N GLU A 24 -7.22 29.25 -15.13
CA GLU A 24 -6.47 29.49 -13.89
C GLU A 24 -5.19 28.63 -13.81
N LEU A 25 -5.25 27.37 -14.24
CA LEU A 25 -4.08 26.48 -14.23
C LEU A 25 -3.02 26.91 -15.26
N VAL A 26 -3.43 27.37 -16.44
CA VAL A 26 -2.48 27.89 -17.44
C VAL A 26 -1.80 29.15 -16.94
N GLN A 27 -2.55 30.06 -16.32
CA GLN A 27 -2.01 31.29 -15.73
C GLN A 27 -0.94 31.03 -14.65
N GLN A 28 -1.04 29.90 -13.93
CA GLN A 28 -0.05 29.47 -12.93
C GLN A 28 1.26 28.96 -13.56
N VAL A 29 1.18 28.42 -14.78
CA VAL A 29 2.35 27.93 -15.53
C VAL A 29 3.00 29.04 -16.33
N ASP A 30 2.19 29.80 -17.09
CA ASP A 30 2.62 30.97 -17.84
C ASP A 30 1.55 32.06 -17.74
N SER A 31 1.91 33.16 -17.06
CA SER A 31 1.00 34.26 -16.81
C SER A 31 0.72 35.15 -18.05
N ARG A 32 1.37 34.89 -19.19
CA ARG A 32 1.21 35.70 -20.41
C ARG A 32 0.46 34.97 -21.51
N HIS A 33 0.09 33.72 -21.28
CA HIS A 33 -0.50 32.87 -22.29
C HIS A 33 -2.00 32.71 -22.08
N GLU A 34 -2.79 32.91 -23.14
CA GLU A 34 -4.23 32.66 -23.16
C GLU A 34 -4.53 31.47 -24.06
N LEU A 35 -5.33 30.52 -23.58
CA LEU A 35 -5.78 29.38 -24.37
C LEU A 35 -6.89 29.80 -25.34
N GLU A 36 -6.72 29.41 -26.60
CA GLU A 36 -7.80 29.47 -27.58
C GLU A 36 -8.94 28.51 -27.18
N PRO A 37 -10.22 28.86 -27.37
CA PRO A 37 -11.37 28.04 -26.97
C PRO A 37 -11.30 26.61 -27.50
N GLU A 38 -10.92 26.42 -28.77
CA GLU A 38 -10.83 25.09 -29.39
C GLU A 38 -9.76 24.21 -28.72
N VAL A 39 -8.64 24.81 -28.29
CA VAL A 39 -7.59 24.09 -27.57
C VAL A 39 -8.04 23.75 -26.15
N ALA A 40 -8.78 24.66 -25.51
CA ALA A 40 -9.34 24.41 -24.19
C ALA A 40 -10.30 23.22 -24.21
N ASP A 41 -11.17 23.11 -25.24
CA ASP A 41 -12.07 21.97 -25.41
C ASP A 41 -11.31 20.64 -25.48
N VAL A 42 -10.24 20.57 -26.27
CA VAL A 42 -9.40 19.38 -26.40
C VAL A 42 -8.71 19.01 -25.07
N LEU A 43 -8.25 20.01 -24.32
CA LEU A 43 -7.61 19.78 -23.02
C LEU A 43 -8.62 19.30 -21.96
N VAL A 44 -9.85 19.81 -21.98
CA VAL A 44 -10.94 19.33 -21.12
C VAL A 44 -11.27 17.88 -21.45
N GLU A 45 -11.42 17.54 -22.73
CA GLU A 45 -11.69 16.16 -23.17
C GLU A 45 -10.56 15.21 -22.77
N LEU A 46 -9.30 15.64 -22.92
CA LEU A 46 -8.14 14.86 -22.49
C LEU A 46 -8.13 14.64 -20.97
N ALA A 47 -8.48 15.65 -20.19
CA ALA A 47 -8.59 15.54 -18.73
C ALA A 47 -9.67 14.54 -18.32
N ASP A 48 -10.82 14.55 -19.00
CA ASP A 48 -11.90 13.60 -18.75
C ASP A 48 -11.47 12.17 -19.08
N SER A 49 -10.83 11.98 -20.24
CA SER A 49 -10.27 10.69 -20.66
C SER A 49 -9.18 10.18 -19.70
N PHE A 50 -8.36 11.07 -19.15
CA PHE A 50 -7.37 10.73 -18.14
C PHE A 50 -8.01 10.18 -16.86
N VAL A 51 -9.07 10.82 -16.34
CA VAL A 51 -9.78 10.36 -15.14
C VAL A 51 -10.44 9.00 -15.39
N ASP A 52 -11.12 8.83 -16.52
CA ASP A 52 -11.71 7.54 -16.91
C ASP A 52 -10.66 6.43 -16.97
N SER A 53 -9.50 6.72 -17.57
CA SER A 53 -8.39 5.77 -17.64
C SER A 53 -7.83 5.45 -16.25
N ALA A 54 -7.61 6.46 -15.41
CA ALA A 54 -7.11 6.27 -14.05
C ALA A 54 -8.04 5.40 -13.20
N ILE A 55 -9.36 5.61 -13.28
CA ILE A 55 -10.35 4.80 -12.56
C ILE A 55 -10.38 3.36 -13.08
N ARG A 56 -10.35 3.17 -14.41
CA ARG A 56 -10.35 1.85 -15.04
C ARG A 56 -9.12 1.04 -14.64
N PHE A 57 -7.92 1.58 -14.84
CA PHE A 57 -6.68 0.89 -14.50
C PHE A 57 -6.51 0.72 -12.98
N GLY A 58 -6.85 1.75 -12.19
CA GLY A 58 -6.84 1.65 -10.73
C GLY A 58 -7.74 0.53 -10.21
N SER A 59 -8.95 0.41 -10.75
CA SER A 59 -9.90 -0.63 -10.32
C SER A 59 -9.44 -2.04 -10.75
N GLN A 60 -8.78 -2.16 -11.90
CA GLN A 60 -8.15 -3.42 -12.31
C GLN A 60 -7.00 -3.82 -11.38
N LEU A 61 -6.19 -2.86 -10.94
CA LEU A 61 -5.11 -3.09 -9.96
C LEU A 61 -5.66 -3.52 -8.59
N ALA A 62 -6.76 -2.91 -8.14
CA ALA A 62 -7.43 -3.33 -6.91
C ALA A 62 -7.88 -4.80 -6.98
N LYS A 63 -8.55 -5.16 -8.08
CA LYS A 63 -8.96 -6.55 -8.32
C LYS A 63 -7.78 -7.50 -8.41
N HIS A 64 -6.67 -7.08 -9.03
CA HIS A 64 -5.47 -7.90 -9.18
C HIS A 64 -4.83 -8.26 -7.83
N ARG A 65 -4.91 -7.40 -6.80
CA ARG A 65 -4.44 -7.74 -5.45
C ARG A 65 -5.46 -8.54 -4.62
N GLY A 66 -6.66 -8.78 -5.15
CA GLY A 66 -7.74 -9.48 -4.46
C GLY A 66 -8.66 -8.59 -3.62
N ASP A 67 -8.60 -7.26 -3.78
CA ASP A 67 -9.48 -6.32 -3.09
C ASP A 67 -10.55 -5.76 -4.05
N ASP A 68 -11.79 -5.67 -3.57
CA ASP A 68 -12.88 -5.03 -4.31
C ASP A 68 -12.95 -3.50 -4.10
N THR A 69 -12.02 -2.94 -3.32
CA THR A 69 -11.97 -1.52 -2.99
C THR A 69 -10.80 -0.83 -3.69
N LEU A 70 -11.11 0.21 -4.48
CA LEU A 70 -10.09 1.08 -5.07
C LEU A 70 -9.41 1.91 -3.98
N THR A 71 -8.07 1.81 -3.91
CA THR A 71 -7.26 2.52 -2.92
C THR A 71 -6.30 3.50 -3.58
N VAL A 72 -5.78 4.43 -2.79
CA VAL A 72 -4.75 5.39 -3.21
C VAL A 72 -3.53 4.70 -3.83
N ARG A 73 -3.18 3.49 -3.36
CA ARG A 73 -2.03 2.73 -3.87
C ARG A 73 -2.19 2.35 -5.34
N ASP A 74 -3.42 2.06 -5.78
CA ASP A 74 -3.71 1.66 -7.16
C ASP A 74 -3.53 2.81 -8.12
N ILE A 75 -4.15 3.95 -7.79
CA ILE A 75 -4.06 5.17 -8.60
C ILE A 75 -2.61 5.65 -8.64
N ARG A 76 -1.92 5.65 -7.50
CA ARG A 76 -0.51 6.02 -7.46
C ARG A 76 0.35 5.13 -8.36
N LEU A 77 0.15 3.81 -8.30
CA LEU A 77 0.91 2.89 -9.14
C LEU A 77 0.66 3.16 -10.62
N TYR A 78 -0.58 3.43 -11.01
CA TYR A 78 -0.92 3.82 -12.38
C TYR A 78 -0.20 5.12 -12.81
N LEU A 79 -0.25 6.16 -11.99
CA LEU A 79 0.38 7.45 -12.30
C LEU A 79 1.90 7.35 -12.47
N ASP A 80 2.59 6.60 -11.59
CA ASP A 80 4.04 6.43 -11.65
C ASP A 80 4.46 5.58 -12.86
N ARG A 81 3.69 4.54 -13.21
CA ARG A 81 4.05 3.62 -14.30
C ARG A 81 3.64 4.10 -15.69
N ALA A 82 2.48 4.72 -15.83
CA ALA A 82 1.97 5.15 -17.13
C ALA A 82 2.41 6.56 -17.51
N TYR A 83 2.50 7.48 -16.54
CA TYR A 83 2.81 8.89 -16.79
C TYR A 83 4.11 9.38 -16.15
N GLY A 84 4.78 8.55 -15.33
CA GLY A 84 5.95 8.98 -14.57
C GLY A 84 5.64 10.05 -13.51
N LEU A 85 4.36 10.19 -13.12
CA LEU A 85 3.91 11.22 -12.19
C LEU A 85 4.01 10.72 -10.75
N LYS A 86 4.74 11.47 -9.91
CA LYS A 86 4.90 11.20 -8.48
C LYS A 86 4.23 12.28 -7.65
N VAL A 87 3.15 11.92 -6.97
CA VAL A 87 2.42 12.86 -6.10
C VAL A 87 3.07 12.88 -4.71
N PRO A 88 3.65 14.01 -4.26
CA PRO A 88 4.22 14.14 -2.92
C PRO A 88 3.15 13.90 -1.85
N GLY A 89 3.54 13.36 -0.68
CA GLY A 89 2.61 13.08 0.42
C GLY A 89 1.80 11.78 0.28
N PHE A 90 1.65 11.23 -0.93
CA PHE A 90 0.99 9.92 -1.15
C PHE A 90 2.01 8.75 -1.21
N GLY A 91 3.25 9.05 -0.86
CA GLY A 91 4.45 8.20 -0.93
C GLY A 91 4.58 7.09 0.12
N SER A 92 4.03 7.33 1.32
CA SER A 92 4.38 6.59 2.54
C SER A 92 3.16 6.25 3.39
N LEU A 93 2.19 5.53 2.83
CA LEU A 93 1.12 4.93 3.64
C LEU A 93 1.25 3.41 3.60
N GLU A 94 2.34 2.90 4.18
CA GLU A 94 2.26 1.71 5.01
C GLU A 94 2.33 2.22 6.46
N PRO A 95 1.21 2.41 7.17
CA PRO A 95 1.27 2.26 8.60
C PRO A 95 1.63 0.79 8.82
N LYS A 96 2.93 0.50 8.95
CA LYS A 96 3.34 -0.75 9.59
C LYS A 96 2.65 -0.70 10.94
N GLU A 97 1.58 -1.47 11.11
CA GLU A 97 1.01 -1.73 12.41
C GLU A 97 2.18 -2.13 13.28
N ALA A 98 2.59 -1.22 14.17
CA ALA A 98 3.52 -1.54 15.21
C ALA A 98 2.78 -2.55 16.05
N LYS A 99 2.96 -3.83 15.74
CA LYS A 99 2.52 -4.94 16.56
C LYS A 99 3.20 -4.68 17.89
N VAL A 100 2.48 -4.05 18.82
CA VAL A 100 2.90 -3.90 20.20
C VAL A 100 2.95 -5.33 20.71
N GLN A 101 4.12 -5.94 20.57
CA GLN A 101 4.48 -7.15 21.27
C GLN A 101 4.32 -6.77 22.74
N ARG A 102 3.19 -7.14 23.34
CA ARG A 102 2.97 -6.98 24.78
C ARG A 102 4.07 -7.78 25.47
N ARG A 103 5.15 -7.08 25.86
CA ARG A 103 6.20 -7.65 26.69
C ARG A 103 5.53 -7.91 28.03
N ASN A 104 5.39 -9.19 28.38
CA ASN A 104 4.85 -9.61 29.66
C ASN A 104 5.79 -9.11 30.77
N PRO A 105 5.39 -8.16 31.64
CA PRO A 105 6.32 -7.52 32.56
C PRO A 105 6.14 -8.09 33.97
N LEU A 106 6.34 -9.39 34.19
CA LEU A 106 6.36 -9.95 35.55
C LEU A 106 7.36 -11.11 35.66
N ALA A 107 8.64 -10.75 35.72
CA ALA A 107 9.66 -11.59 36.35
C ALA A 107 10.58 -10.65 37.12
N GLY A 108 10.30 -10.50 38.43
CA GLY A 108 11.08 -9.72 39.37
C GLY A 108 11.42 -10.54 40.61
N PRO A 109 12.57 -10.31 41.25
CA PRO A 109 13.26 -11.29 42.09
C PRO A 109 12.96 -11.07 43.59
N TYR A 110 12.92 -12.15 44.39
CA TYR A 110 12.78 -12.17 45.87
C TYR A 110 11.36 -11.81 46.40
N GLY A 111 10.66 -12.56 47.26
CA GLY A 111 10.92 -13.83 47.95
C GLY A 111 9.73 -14.21 48.87
N ALA A 112 9.70 -15.47 49.30
CA ALA A 112 9.05 -15.94 50.53
C ALA A 112 9.77 -17.23 50.96
N GLY A 113 10.53 -17.20 52.06
CA GLY A 113 11.17 -18.37 52.68
C GLY A 113 10.18 -19.15 53.56
N GLY A 114 10.42 -20.37 54.07
CA GLY A 114 11.48 -21.40 54.00
C GLY A 114 10.82 -22.73 54.45
N PRO A 115 11.43 -23.68 55.19
CA PRO A 115 12.85 -23.99 55.37
C PRO A 115 13.21 -25.51 55.17
N THR A 116 14.50 -25.78 54.99
CA THR A 116 15.26 -27.00 55.40
C THR A 116 14.89 -28.40 54.84
N ARG A 117 15.79 -28.97 54.02
CA ARG A 117 16.60 -30.19 54.30
C ARG A 117 17.41 -30.61 53.05
N LEU A 118 18.74 -30.46 53.13
CA LEU A 118 19.75 -31.31 52.47
C LEU A 118 20.55 -31.97 53.61
N PRO A 119 21.14 -33.18 53.49
CA PRO A 119 21.95 -33.71 52.37
C PRO A 119 21.55 -35.17 52.06
N ALA A 120 22.20 -36.02 51.26
CA ALA A 120 23.48 -36.14 50.58
C ALA A 120 23.15 -36.92 49.28
N ASP A 121 23.87 -36.81 48.18
CA ASP A 121 25.06 -37.62 48.00
C ASP A 121 25.87 -37.16 46.80
N VAL A 122 27.15 -37.41 46.94
CA VAL A 122 28.25 -37.08 46.08
C VAL A 122 28.23 -37.89 44.77
N HIS A 123 29.15 -37.53 43.87
CA HIS A 123 29.63 -38.21 42.65
C HIS A 123 29.35 -37.38 41.39
N SER A 124 30.28 -36.51 41.01
CA SER A 124 31.54 -36.82 40.30
C SER A 124 31.32 -36.84 38.79
N ALA A 125 31.99 -35.87 38.16
CA ALA A 125 32.11 -35.63 36.74
C ALA A 125 32.29 -36.90 35.89
N ARG A 126 31.69 -36.91 34.69
CA ARG A 126 32.40 -37.41 33.50
C ARG A 126 31.79 -36.90 32.19
N SER A 127 32.65 -36.19 31.45
CA SER A 127 32.77 -36.04 29.98
C SER A 127 31.72 -36.64 29.04
N LYS A 128 31.30 -35.84 28.04
CA LYS A 128 30.73 -36.28 26.74
C LYS A 128 31.66 -37.32 26.07
N PRO A 129 31.14 -38.16 25.14
CA PRO A 129 31.28 -37.77 23.73
C PRO A 129 30.11 -38.17 22.82
N TYR A 130 30.04 -37.44 21.71
CA TYR A 130 29.26 -37.73 20.51
C TYR A 130 29.46 -39.17 20.02
N ALA A 131 28.36 -39.89 19.79
CA ALA A 131 28.37 -41.14 19.03
C ALA A 131 28.27 -40.83 17.53
N ARG A 132 29.29 -41.25 16.76
CA ARG A 132 29.19 -41.43 15.30
C ARG A 132 28.36 -42.70 15.02
N PRO A 133 27.40 -42.69 14.09
CA PRO A 133 26.83 -43.94 13.60
C PRO A 133 27.83 -44.65 12.68
N ASP A 134 28.05 -45.93 12.98
CA ASP A 134 28.97 -46.84 12.30
C ASP A 134 28.41 -47.29 10.95
N ARG A 135 29.32 -47.48 10.01
CA ARG A 135 29.09 -47.83 8.61
C ARG A 135 29.51 -49.29 8.43
N ARG A 136 28.60 -50.26 8.53
CA ARG A 136 28.83 -51.62 7.94
C ARG A 136 27.55 -52.35 7.53
N GLN A 137 27.54 -52.71 6.24
CA GLN A 137 27.09 -53.95 5.60
C GLN A 137 25.56 -54.21 5.54
N GLN A 138 24.98 -54.06 4.35
CA GLN A 138 24.87 -55.15 3.36
C GLN A 138 24.95 -54.56 1.94
#